data_AF-A0A957IVL3-F1
#
_entry.id   AF-A0A957IVL3-F1
#
_cell.length_a   1.000
_cell.length_b   1.000
_cell.length_c   1.000
_cell.angle_alpha   90.00
_cell.angle_beta   90.00
_cell.angle_gamma   90.00
#
_symmetry.space_group_name_H-M   'P 1'
#
loop_
_entity.id
_entity.type
_entity.pdbx_description
1 polymer ?
#
loop_
_entity_poly.entity_id
_entity_poly.type
_entity_poly.pdbx_seq_one_letter_code
_entity_poly.pdbx_strand_id
1 'polypeptide(L)'
;MTSLRVLEVAGTPYDMGYAHGVAYRDDIRAFTESRMALCSDPNWTGRDLNRADVVALAEACLAEHEAYAPELVEEMRGTADATGLSLAELIVVNGFTDF
;
A
#
# COMPACT_ATOMS: atom_id res chain seq x y z
N MET A 1 -6.19 -10.02 -27.09
CA MET A 1 -5.59 -9.23 -26.00
C MET A 1 -6.70 -8.37 -25.43
N THR A 2 -6.95 -8.47 -24.12
CA THR A 2 -7.80 -7.53 -23.41
C THR A 2 -7.10 -6.17 -23.35
N SER A 3 -7.84 -5.08 -23.54
CA SER A 3 -7.31 -3.73 -23.37
C SER A 3 -6.92 -3.49 -21.91
N LEU A 4 -5.93 -2.62 -21.68
CA LEU A 4 -5.60 -2.16 -20.33
C LEU A 4 -6.82 -1.48 -19.71
N ARG A 5 -7.05 -1.74 -18.41
CA ARG A 5 -8.08 -1.06 -17.63
C ARG A 5 -7.67 0.39 -17.40
N VAL A 6 -8.62 1.32 -17.54
CA VAL A 6 -8.42 2.74 -17.24
C VAL A 6 -9.40 3.11 -16.13
N LEU A 7 -8.88 3.77 -15.09
CA LEU A 7 -9.70 4.38 -14.04
C LEU A 7 -9.40 5.86 -14.02
N GLU A 8 -10.44 6.68 -14.15
CA GLU A 8 -10.36 8.12 -13.97
C GLU A 8 -10.77 8.46 -12.54
N VAL A 9 -9.91 9.19 -11.84
CA VAL A 9 -10.16 9.68 -10.47
C VAL A 9 -9.98 11.19 -10.44
N ALA A 10 -10.70 11.86 -9.55
CA ALA A 10 -10.63 13.30 -9.36
C ALA A 10 -11.10 13.65 -7.94
N GLY A 11 -10.76 14.86 -7.48
CA GLY A 11 -11.11 15.36 -6.16
C GLY A 11 -9.88 15.64 -5.31
N THR A 12 -10.03 15.54 -4.00
CA THR A 12 -8.90 15.59 -3.07
C THR A 12 -8.05 14.31 -3.17
N PRO A 13 -6.81 14.30 -2.65
CA PRO A 13 -6.01 13.07 -2.62
C PRO A 13 -6.75 11.90 -1.95
N TYR A 14 -7.43 12.16 -0.82
CA TYR A 14 -8.29 11.18 -0.17
C TYR A 14 -9.38 10.64 -1.10
N ASP A 15 -10.11 11.52 -1.81
CA ASP A 15 -11.19 11.11 -2.73
C ASP A 15 -10.65 10.22 -3.84
N MET A 16 -9.48 10.56 -4.40
CA MET A 16 -8.83 9.77 -5.44
C MET A 16 -8.44 8.39 -4.93
N GLY A 17 -7.82 8.31 -3.75
CA GLY A 17 -7.44 7.05 -3.12
C GLY A 17 -8.64 6.18 -2.76
N TYR A 18 -9.71 6.79 -2.22
CA TYR A 18 -10.94 6.08 -1.88
C TYR A 18 -11.62 5.52 -3.13
N ALA A 19 -11.75 6.32 -4.20
CA ALA A 19 -12.31 5.87 -5.47
C ALA A 19 -11.50 4.71 -6.08
N HIS A 20 -10.17 4.81 -6.04
CA HIS A 20 -9.28 3.73 -6.48
C HIS A 20 -9.46 2.46 -5.65
N GLY A 21 -9.45 2.59 -4.32
CA GLY A 21 -9.66 1.47 -3.40
C GLY A 21 -11.02 0.81 -3.55
N VAL A 22 -12.09 1.56 -3.82
CA VAL A 22 -13.44 1.00 -4.08
C VAL A 22 -13.46 0.25 -5.41
N ALA A 23 -12.89 0.83 -6.47
CA ALA A 23 -12.91 0.24 -7.81
C ALA A 23 -12.18 -1.11 -7.88
N TYR A 24 -11.08 -1.26 -7.13
CA TYR A 24 -10.21 -2.44 -7.20
C TYR A 24 -9.88 -3.04 -5.84
N ARG A 25 -10.83 -2.98 -4.88
CA ARG A 25 -10.65 -3.46 -3.50
C ARG A 25 -9.98 -4.84 -3.43
N ASP A 26 -10.54 -5.81 -4.13
CA ASP A 26 -10.09 -7.20 -4.03
C ASP A 26 -8.72 -7.42 -4.68
N ASP A 27 -8.47 -6.78 -5.82
CA ASP A 27 -7.18 -6.82 -6.52
C ASP A 27 -6.07 -6.20 -5.64
N ILE A 28 -6.35 -5.05 -5.01
CA ILE A 28 -5.40 -4.38 -4.10
C ILE A 28 -5.09 -5.29 -2.91
N ARG A 29 -6.11 -5.88 -2.26
CA ARG A 29 -5.91 -6.79 -1.13
C ARG A 29 -5.09 -8.02 -1.52
N ALA A 30 -5.37 -8.63 -2.69
CA ALA A 30 -4.60 -9.77 -3.18
C ALA A 30 -3.15 -9.40 -3.48
N PHE A 31 -2.92 -8.21 -4.03
CA PHE A 31 -1.57 -7.70 -4.28
C PHE A 31 -0.82 -7.41 -2.97
N THR A 32 -1.48 -6.83 -1.97
CA THR A 32 -0.91 -6.63 -0.63
C THR A 32 -0.46 -7.94 0.00
N GLU A 33 -1.31 -8.98 0.00
CA GLU A 33 -0.90 -10.28 0.55
C GLU A 33 0.30 -10.87 -0.18
N SER A 34 0.35 -10.72 -1.51
CA SER A 34 1.50 -11.16 -2.30
C SER A 34 2.78 -10.40 -1.92
N ARG A 35 2.69 -9.09 -1.68
CA ARG A 35 3.84 -8.27 -1.25
C ARG A 35 4.29 -8.61 0.17
N MET A 36 3.37 -8.78 1.10
CA MET A 36 3.68 -9.18 2.47
C MET A 36 4.39 -10.54 2.50
N ALA A 37 3.95 -11.51 1.69
CA ALA A 37 4.61 -12.80 1.58
C ALA A 37 6.05 -12.68 1.06
N LEU A 38 6.29 -11.81 0.07
CA LEU A 38 7.64 -11.57 -0.46
C LEU A 38 8.56 -10.87 0.56
N CYS A 39 8.03 -9.97 1.38
CA CYS A 39 8.81 -9.33 2.46
C CYS A 39 9.24 -10.33 3.55
N SER A 40 8.50 -11.42 3.70
CA SER A 40 8.85 -12.53 4.59
C SER A 40 9.72 -13.61 3.91
N ASP A 41 9.99 -13.52 2.60
CA ASP A 41 10.80 -14.52 1.91
C ASP A 41 12.30 -14.17 1.99
N PRO A 42 13.13 -14.99 2.68
CA PRO A 42 14.56 -14.73 2.79
C PRO A 42 15.29 -14.78 1.45
N ASN A 43 14.73 -15.41 0.41
CA ASN A 43 15.32 -15.36 -0.93
C ASN A 43 15.21 -13.97 -1.55
N TRP A 44 14.24 -13.16 -1.12
CA TRP A 44 14.03 -11.79 -1.58
C TRP A 44 14.72 -10.78 -0.68
N THR A 45 14.59 -10.92 0.64
CA THR A 45 15.04 -9.91 1.60
C THR A 45 16.38 -10.24 2.25
N GLY A 46 16.91 -11.45 2.05
CA GLY A 46 18.11 -11.94 2.72
C GLY A 46 17.91 -12.27 4.21
N ARG A 47 16.69 -12.12 4.75
CA ARG A 47 16.34 -12.39 6.16
C ARG A 47 14.93 -12.94 6.27
N ASP A 48 14.71 -13.82 7.24
CA ASP A 48 13.36 -14.31 7.55
C ASP A 48 12.71 -13.33 8.55
N LEU A 49 11.74 -12.55 8.08
CA LEU A 49 10.96 -11.63 8.90
C LEU A 49 9.51 -12.12 8.96
N ASN A 50 8.94 -12.19 10.17
CA ASN A 50 7.52 -12.48 10.28
C ASN A 50 6.68 -11.26 9.89
N ARG A 51 5.39 -11.46 9.62
CA ARG A 51 4.48 -10.39 9.19
C ARG A 51 4.46 -9.19 10.16
N ALA A 52 4.48 -9.45 11.46
CA ALA A 52 4.44 -8.38 12.46
C ALA A 52 5.69 -7.51 12.41
N ASP A 53 6.87 -8.11 12.18
CA ASP A 53 8.12 -7.36 12.01
C ASP A 53 8.10 -6.50 10.74
N VAL A 54 7.54 -7.02 9.64
CA VAL A 54 7.37 -6.27 8.38
C VAL A 54 6.43 -5.07 8.58
N VAL A 55 5.30 -5.28 9.25
CA VAL A 55 4.36 -4.20 9.58
C VAL A 55 5.01 -3.16 10.47
N ALA A 56 5.72 -3.57 11.52
CA ALA A 56 6.40 -2.65 12.43
C ALA A 56 7.47 -1.81 11.73
N LEU A 57 8.20 -2.39 10.77
CA LEU A 57 9.15 -1.65 9.95
C LEU A 57 8.44 -0.59 9.10
N ALA A 58 7.36 -0.97 8.40
CA ALA A 58 6.58 -0.04 7.59
C ALA A 58 5.92 1.08 8.43
N GLU A 59 5.45 0.76 9.65
CA GLU A 59 4.92 1.75 10.59
C GLU A 59 5.98 2.80 10.97
N ALA A 60 7.23 2.39 11.16
CA ALA A 60 8.33 3.30 11.48
C ALA A 60 8.59 4.33 10.38
N CYS A 61 8.19 4.04 9.14
CA CYS A 61 8.35 4.91 7.98
C CYS A 61 7.22 5.93 7.79
N LEU A 62 6.09 5.79 8.51
CA LEU A 62 4.91 6.65 8.32
C LEU A 62 5.19 8.14 8.58
N ALA A 63 5.97 8.45 9.63
CA ALA A 63 6.25 9.83 10.00
C ALA A 63 7.03 10.58 8.90
N GLU A 64 8.01 9.91 8.28
CA GLU A 64 8.80 10.48 7.19
C GLU A 64 7.97 10.63 5.91
N HIS A 65 7.08 9.67 5.61
CA HIS A 65 6.17 9.79 4.47
C HIS A 65 5.23 10.98 4.62
N GLU A 66 4.63 11.16 5.82
CA GLU A 66 3.74 12.29 6.12
C GLU A 66 4.49 13.63 6.06
N ALA A 67 5.73 13.68 6.56
CA ALA A 67 6.55 14.89 6.51
C ALA A 67 6.98 15.26 5.09
N TYR A 68 7.25 14.26 4.24
CA TYR A 68 7.75 14.47 2.88
C TYR A 68 6.64 14.77 1.87
N ALA A 69 5.55 13.99 1.89
CA ALA A 69 4.47 14.06 0.91
C ALA A 69 3.11 13.79 1.58
N PRO A 70 2.59 14.74 2.39
CA PRO A 70 1.35 14.55 3.14
C PRO A 70 0.16 14.25 2.23
N GLU A 71 0.11 14.82 1.02
CA GLU A 71 -0.94 14.54 0.04
C GLU A 71 -0.95 13.07 -0.43
N LEU A 72 0.21 12.42 -0.56
CA LEU A 72 0.28 11.00 -0.92
C LEU A 72 -0.16 10.11 0.25
N VAL A 73 0.13 10.53 1.49
CA VAL A 73 -0.39 9.82 2.66
C VAL A 73 -1.91 9.95 2.75
N GLU A 74 -2.49 11.11 2.44
CA GLU A 74 -3.94 11.28 2.36
C GLU A 74 -4.58 10.39 1.28
N GLU A 75 -3.94 10.23 0.11
CA GLU A 75 -4.40 9.27 -0.91
C GLU A 75 -4.33 7.81 -0.40
N MET A 76 -3.27 7.45 0.34
CA MET A 76 -3.19 6.15 1.00
C MET A 76 -4.28 5.97 2.07
N ARG A 77 -4.65 7.01 2.81
CA ARG A 77 -5.76 6.96 3.78
C ARG A 77 -7.09 6.65 3.11
N GLY A 78 -7.38 7.30 1.97
CA GLY A 78 -8.57 6.98 1.18
C GLY A 78 -8.59 5.51 0.74
N THR A 79 -7.44 5.02 0.26
CA THR A 79 -7.29 3.62 -0.15
C THR A 79 -7.46 2.66 1.04
N ALA A 80 -6.90 2.99 2.21
CA ALA A 80 -7.01 2.21 3.44
C ALA A 80 -8.47 2.06 3.87
N ASP A 81 -9.21 3.17 3.96
CA ASP A 81 -10.63 3.16 4.31
C ASP A 81 -11.47 2.36 3.30
N ALA A 82 -11.14 2.48 2.02
CA ALA A 82 -11.83 1.78 0.95
C ALA A 82 -11.50 0.28 0.88
N THR A 83 -10.39 -0.19 1.47
CA THR A 83 -9.94 -1.59 1.34
C THR A 83 -9.92 -2.35 2.67
N GLY A 84 -9.95 -1.64 3.80
CA GLY A 84 -9.74 -2.18 5.14
C GLY A 84 -8.29 -2.61 5.41
N LEU A 85 -7.33 -2.13 4.63
CA LEU A 85 -5.89 -2.30 4.88
C LEU A 85 -5.38 -1.20 5.79
N SER A 86 -4.29 -1.45 6.50
CA SER A 86 -3.58 -0.42 7.25
C SER A 86 -2.69 0.44 6.36
N LEU A 87 -2.33 1.65 6.82
CA LEU A 87 -1.37 2.49 6.12
C LEU A 87 0.02 1.83 6.01
N ALA A 88 0.42 1.06 7.03
CA ALA A 88 1.68 0.32 7.00
C ALA A 88 1.68 -0.75 5.89
N GLU A 89 0.58 -1.50 5.74
CA GLU A 89 0.44 -2.44 4.63
C GLU A 89 0.47 -1.75 3.26
N LEU A 90 -0.08 -0.53 3.15
CA LEU A 90 -0.01 0.26 1.93
C LEU A 90 1.39 0.84 1.68
N ILE A 91 2.17 1.16 2.71
CA ILE A 91 3.60 1.49 2.56
C ILE A 91 4.35 0.31 1.97
N VAL A 92 4.12 -0.92 2.45
CA VAL A 92 4.77 -2.11 1.89
C VAL A 92 4.43 -2.29 0.41
N VAL A 93 3.18 -2.06 0.02
CA VAL A 93 2.74 -2.23 -1.38
C VAL A 93 3.33 -1.18 -2.31
N ASN A 94 3.39 0.08 -1.86
CA ASN A 94 3.91 1.19 -2.67
C ASN A 94 5.43 1.27 -2.65
N GLY A 95 6.07 0.79 -1.58
CA GLY A 95 7.49 0.97 -1.30
C GLY A 95 8.27 -0.32 -1.10
N PHE A 96 7.82 -1.48 -1.61
CA PHE A 96 8.41 -2.81 -1.39
C PHE A 96 9.96 -2.89 -1.36
N THR A 97 10.64 -2.05 -2.14
CA THR A 97 12.11 -2.00 -2.24
C THR A 97 12.79 -1.05 -1.25
N ASP A 98 12.06 -0.11 -0.66
CA ASP A 98 12.61 1.10 -0.04
C ASP A 98 11.98 1.44 1.33
N PHE A 99 11.04 0.62 1.82
CA PHE A 99 10.37 0.81 3.10
C PHE A 99 11.17 0.28 4.30
#